data_AF-A0A918JJX0-F1
#
_entry.id   AF-A0A918JJX0-F1
#
_cell.length_a   1.000
_cell.length_b   1.000
_cell.length_c   1.000
_cell.angle_alpha   90.00
_cell.angle_beta   90.00
_cell.angle_gamma   90.00
#
_symmetry.space_group_name_H-M   'P 1'
#
loop_
_entity.id
_entity.type
_entity.pdbx_description
1 polymer ?
#
loop_
_entity_poly.entity_id
_entity_poly.type
_entity_poly.pdbx_seq_one_letter_code
_entity_poly.pdbx_strand_id
1 'polypeptide(L)'
;MLTLSQLQTLLGWCLVIHLVMLTVTAVLVVAVRPLLLRIHASLTGLTETQILPMYFRFIAYYKMLVVVFFLVPYIGLLMMT
;
A
#
# COMPACT_ATOMS: atom_id res chain seq x y z
N MET A 1 -15.88 -22.05 13.29
CA MET A 1 -15.82 -20.68 13.86
C MET A 1 -14.37 -20.23 13.82
N LEU A 2 -14.11 -18.96 13.51
CA LEU A 2 -12.75 -18.41 13.44
C LEU A 2 -12.24 -18.12 14.86
N THR A 3 -11.03 -18.57 15.22
CA THR A 3 -10.41 -18.23 16.51
C THR A 3 -9.66 -16.88 16.45
N LEU A 4 -9.36 -16.29 17.61
CA LEU A 4 -8.52 -15.07 17.68
C LEU A 4 -7.14 -15.31 17.04
N SER A 5 -6.54 -16.49 17.25
CA SER A 5 -5.25 -16.85 16.66
C SER A 5 -5.31 -17.01 15.13
N GLN A 6 -6.40 -17.56 14.59
CA GLN A 6 -6.62 -17.65 13.14
C GLN A 6 -6.81 -16.25 12.53
N LEU A 7 -7.57 -15.37 13.20
CA LEU A 7 -7.76 -13.99 12.75
C LEU A 7 -6.46 -13.18 12.79
N GLN A 8 -5.67 -13.31 13.86
CA GLN A 8 -4.36 -12.67 13.99
C GLN A 8 -3.40 -13.13 12.90
N THR A 9 -3.38 -14.43 12.60
CA THR A 9 -2.56 -14.99 11.51
C THR A 9 -2.99 -14.42 10.16
N LEU A 10 -4.30 -14.35 9.89
CA LEU A 10 -4.82 -13.78 8.66
C LEU A 10 -4.43 -12.30 8.51
N LEU A 11 -4.68 -11.48 9.54
CA LEU A 11 -4.33 -10.06 9.53
C LEU A 11 -2.82 -9.84 9.39
N GLY A 12 -2.00 -10.70 10.00
CA GLY A 12 -0.54 -10.68 9.86
C GLY A 12 -0.09 -10.90 8.42
N TRP A 13 -0.63 -11.93 7.74
CA TRP A 13 -0.33 -12.16 6.32
C TRP A 13 -0.82 -11.04 5.42
N CYS A 14 -2.03 -10.52 5.66
CA CYS A 14 -2.54 -9.37 4.91
C CYS A 14 -1.64 -8.14 5.09
N LEU A 15 -1.19 -7.86 6.32
CA LEU A 15 -0.28 -6.77 6.61
C LEU A 15 1.05 -6.92 5.85
N VAL A 16 1.66 -8.12 5.88
CA VAL A 16 2.92 -8.39 5.17
C VAL A 16 2.76 -8.16 3.67
N ILE A 17 1.71 -8.70 3.05
CA ILE A 17 1.45 -8.53 1.61
C ILE A 17 1.29 -7.05 1.26
N HIS A 18 0.52 -6.31 2.05
CA HIS A 18 0.31 -4.88 1.84
C HIS A 18 1.57 -4.04 2.01
N LEU A 19 2.43 -4.37 2.99
CA LEU A 19 3.72 -3.71 3.18
C LEU A 19 4.67 -3.97 2.01
N VAL A 20 4.69 -5.21 1.47
CA VAL A 20 5.44 -5.55 0.26
C VAL A 20 4.93 -4.74 -0.93
N MET A 21 3.62 -4.69 -1.15
CA MET A 21 3.04 -3.88 -2.24
C MET A 21 3.38 -2.39 -2.10
N LEU A 22 3.27 -1.83 -0.89
CA LEU A 22 3.61 -0.43 -0.62
C LEU A 22 5.09 -0.15 -0.92
N THR A 23 5.97 -1.05 -0.50
CA THR A 23 7.43 -0.93 -0.72
C THR A 23 7.77 -1.03 -2.19
N VAL A 24 7.25 -2.05 -2.89
CA VAL A 24 7.44 -2.22 -4.33
C VAL A 24 6.93 -1.00 -5.09
N THR A 25 5.74 -0.50 -4.76
CA THR A 25 5.19 0.72 -5.37
C THR A 25 6.12 1.91 -5.16
N ALA A 26 6.55 2.16 -3.93
CA ALA A 26 7.43 3.29 -3.60
C ALA A 26 8.77 3.19 -4.36
N VAL A 27 9.36 1.99 -4.41
CA VAL A 27 10.59 1.72 -5.16
C VAL A 27 10.38 1.95 -6.65
N LEU A 28 9.31 1.43 -7.25
CA LEU A 28 9.02 1.61 -8.67
C LEU A 28 8.84 3.09 -9.04
N VAL A 29 8.11 3.85 -8.22
CA VAL A 29 7.88 5.28 -8.43
C VAL A 29 9.18 6.09 -8.38
N VAL A 30 10.14 5.69 -7.53
CA VAL A 30 11.44 6.38 -7.41
C VAL A 30 12.45 5.90 -8.46
N ALA A 31 12.65 4.59 -8.58
CA ALA A 31 13.71 3.98 -9.39
C ALA A 31 13.39 3.94 -10.89
N VAL A 32 12.11 3.87 -11.26
CA VAL A 32 11.67 3.71 -12.66
C VAL A 32 10.73 4.85 -13.09
N ARG A 33 10.88 6.01 -12.44
CA ARG A 33 10.02 7.19 -12.60
C ARG A 33 9.78 7.60 -14.07
N PRO A 34 10.78 7.71 -14.95
CA PRO A 34 10.57 8.21 -16.32
C PRO A 34 9.68 7.28 -17.16
N LEU A 35 9.86 5.97 -17.00
CA LEU A 35 9.06 4.97 -17.72
C LEU A 35 7.60 4.99 -17.25
N LEU A 36 7.38 5.05 -15.93
CA LEU A 36 6.05 5.09 -15.34
C LEU A 36 5.29 6.34 -15.74
N LEU A 37 5.95 7.50 -15.72
CA LEU A 37 5.36 8.77 -16.16
C LEU A 37 4.94 8.69 -17.62
N ARG A 38 5.79 8.16 -18.52
CA ARG A 38 5.44 8.00 -19.94
C ARG A 38 4.23 7.10 -20.15
N ILE A 39 4.20 5.94 -19.47
CA ILE A 39 3.08 4.99 -19.57
C ILE A 39 1.79 5.65 -19.08
N HIS A 40 1.80 6.22 -17.86
CA HIS A 40 0.60 6.81 -17.28
C HIS A 40 0.14 8.06 -18.04
N ALA A 41 1.06 8.88 -18.57
CA ALA A 41 0.73 10.01 -19.43
C ALA A 41 0.03 9.55 -20.71
N SER A 42 0.52 8.49 -21.36
CA SER A 42 -0.13 7.94 -22.57
C SER A 42 -1.52 7.37 -22.31
N LEU A 43 -1.74 6.77 -21.14
CA LEU A 43 -3.03 6.14 -20.79
C LEU A 43 -4.07 7.15 -20.30
N THR A 44 -3.64 8.26 -19.70
CA THR A 44 -4.53 9.22 -19.05
C THR A 44 -4.64 10.57 -19.76
N GLY A 45 -3.71 10.87 -20.68
CA GLY A 45 -3.59 12.20 -21.30
C GLY A 45 -3.07 13.30 -20.37
N LEU A 46 -2.67 12.94 -19.14
CA LEU A 46 -2.16 13.89 -18.15
C LEU A 46 -0.67 14.19 -18.36
N THR A 47 -0.27 15.41 -17.99
CA THR A 47 1.13 15.82 -17.97
C THR A 47 1.88 15.20 -16.79
N GLU A 48 3.21 15.08 -16.89
CA GLU A 48 4.03 14.52 -15.82
C GLU A 48 3.89 15.30 -14.50
N THR A 49 3.71 16.62 -14.57
CA THR A 49 3.53 17.50 -13.41
C THR A 49 2.19 17.27 -12.70
N GLN A 50 1.18 16.78 -13.41
CA GLN A 50 -0.10 16.37 -12.83
C GLN A 50 -0.01 14.96 -12.23
N ILE A 51 0.73 14.04 -12.86
CA ILE A 51 0.84 12.64 -12.42
C ILE A 51 1.70 12.50 -11.16
N LEU A 52 2.78 13.28 -11.05
CA LEU A 52 3.72 13.17 -9.94
C LEU A 52 3.09 13.32 -8.54
N PRO A 53 2.27 14.36 -8.25
CA PRO A 53 1.59 14.46 -6.96
C PRO A 53 0.57 13.33 -6.75
N MET A 54 0.01 12.75 -7.82
CA MET A 54 -0.92 11.63 -7.69
C MET A 54 -0.24 10.37 -7.16
N TYR A 55 1.03 10.10 -7.51
CA TYR A 55 1.77 8.96 -6.93
C TYR A 55 1.98 9.10 -5.43
N PHE A 56 2.38 10.28 -4.95
CA PHE A 56 2.49 10.53 -3.51
C PHE A 56 1.14 10.39 -2.80
N ARG A 57 0.07 10.89 -3.43
CA ARG A 57 -1.29 10.79 -2.89
C ARG A 57 -1.78 9.35 -2.83
N PHE A 58 -1.51 8.56 -3.87
CA PHE A 58 -1.80 7.13 -3.90
C PHE A 58 -1.08 6.39 -2.78
N ILE A 59 0.24 6.60 -2.64
CA ILE A 59 1.02 5.97 -1.56
C ILE A 59 0.50 6.39 -0.19
N ALA A 60 0.14 7.66 0.00
CA ALA A 60 -0.39 8.16 1.26
C ALA A 60 -1.75 7.51 1.61
N TYR A 61 -2.71 7.49 0.69
CA TYR A 61 -4.02 6.88 0.92
C TYR A 61 -3.94 5.38 1.08
N TYR A 62 -3.16 4.69 0.25
CA TYR A 62 -2.98 3.26 0.37
C TYR A 62 -2.32 2.90 1.71
N LYS A 63 -1.28 3.63 2.13
CA LYS A 63 -0.67 3.47 3.45
C LYS A 63 -1.69 3.64 4.58
N MET A 64 -2.57 4.63 4.50
CA MET A 64 -3.63 4.82 5.52
C MET A 64 -4.57 3.63 5.61
N LEU A 65 -4.97 3.05 4.47
CA LEU A 65 -5.78 1.83 4.45
C LEU A 65 -5.05 0.66 5.12
N VAL A 66 -3.76 0.47 4.79
CA VAL A 66 -2.94 -0.59 5.40
C VAL A 66 -2.85 -0.41 6.91
N VAL A 67 -2.62 0.82 7.38
CA VAL A 67 -2.52 1.12 8.81
C VAL A 67 -3.84 0.85 9.53
N VAL A 68 -4.94 1.41 9.04
CA VAL A 68 -6.24 1.37 9.73
C VAL A 68 -6.84 -0.03 9.71
N PHE A 69 -6.79 -0.74 8.58
CA PHE A 69 -7.51 -2.00 8.40
C PHE A 69 -6.68 -3.25 8.69
N PHE A 70 -5.35 -3.16 8.73
CA PHE A 70 -4.50 -4.33 8.94
C PHE A 70 -3.54 -4.15 10.11
N LEU A 71 -2.74 -3.08 10.13
CA LEU A 71 -1.74 -2.89 11.19
C LEU A 71 -2.38 -2.68 12.57
N VAL A 72 -3.30 -1.73 12.69
CA VAL A 72 -3.99 -1.41 13.94
C VAL A 72 -4.71 -2.64 14.52
N PRO A 73 -5.56 -3.38 13.76
CA PRO A 73 -6.22 -4.56 14.31
C PRO A 73 -5.27 -5.73 14.56
N TYR A 74 -4.19 -5.89 13.77
CA TYR A 74 -3.16 -6.90 14.06
C TYR A 74 -2.46 -6.62 15.39
N ILE A 75 -2.06 -5.36 15.65
CA ILE A 75 -1.49 -4.96 16.95
C ILE A 75 -2.52 -5.14 18.06
N GLY A 76 -3.78 -4.79 17.82
CA GLY A 76 -4.88 -5.04 18.75
C GLY A 76 -4.96 -6.50 19.20
N LEU A 77 -4.96 -7.43 18.24
CA LEU A 77 -4.98 -8.86 18.54
C LEU A 77 -3.69 -9.32 19.22
N LEU A 78 -2.52 -8.83 18.80
CA LEU A 78 -1.24 -9.14 19.43
C LEU A 78 -1.22 -8.73 20.91
N MET A 79 -1.91 -7.66 21.30
CA MET A 79 -2.04 -7.27 22.70
C MET A 79 -3.02 -8.16 23.50
N MET A 80 -3.93 -8.85 22.81
CA MET A 80 -4.93 -9.73 23.43
C MET A 80 -4.46 -11.19 23.56
N THR A 81 -3.49 -11.61 22.74
CA THR A 81 -2.98 -12.99 22.63
C THR A 81 -1.57 -13.09 23.15
#